data_AF-A0A328TT78-F1
#
_entry.id   AF-A0A328TT78-F1
#
_cell.length_a   1.000
_cell.length_b   1.000
_cell.length_c   1.000
_cell.angle_alpha   90.00
_cell.angle_beta   90.00
_cell.angle_gamma   90.00
#
_symmetry.space_group_name_H-M   'P 1'
#
loop_
_entity.id
_entity.type
_entity.pdbx_description
1 polymer ?
#
loop_
_entity_poly.entity_id
_entity_poly.type
_entity_poly.pdbx_seq_one_letter_code
_entity_poly.pdbx_strand_id
1 'polypeptide(L)'
;MLTVKQTEAAKPKERPYRLLDSNGLYLYVPVSGKKVWQMRYKIDGKEKVLTVGKYPLMSLQEARDKAWCARKEVSDGVDPVKAKKQAVADNTFGAIYAEWYDHKKQVWSAGYGDELSRMFRDDILPMIGAMDINDIEPMKILEVIRLFESRGAMERANKARRRCGEVFRYAIITGRAKYNPAPDLADAMKGYRKKNYPFLPADQIPAFNKALAGFSGSIVSKVATQVLQYTALRTIELRSMLWKDIDFETRTITISEQVMKGRRIHIVPMSQQVVDLLEGLKPITGPISDFVFAGRNDKKKSISENAVLLVIRQIGYEGLASGHGFRHQFSTIMNEHEWPADAIEKQLAHANSGSVRGIYNHAQYLDKRREMMQWWADWVDGKVTIKAGS
;
A
#
# COMPACT_ATOMS: atom_id res chain seq x y z
N MET A 1 -26.83 -19.97 20.71
CA MET A 1 -25.96 -18.90 20.16
C MET A 1 -26.65 -18.29 18.96
N LEU A 2 -26.56 -16.98 18.82
CA LEU A 2 -27.11 -16.24 17.68
C LEU A 2 -26.28 -16.53 16.40
N THR A 3 -26.93 -16.51 15.24
CA THR A 3 -26.28 -16.72 13.93
C THR A 3 -26.34 -15.46 13.07
N VAL A 4 -25.43 -15.32 12.11
CA VAL A 4 -25.40 -14.17 11.19
C VAL A 4 -26.73 -14.01 10.44
N LYS A 5 -27.29 -15.11 9.92
CA LYS A 5 -28.60 -15.11 9.24
C LYS A 5 -29.72 -14.55 10.12
N GLN A 6 -29.73 -14.89 11.42
CA GLN A 6 -30.73 -14.35 12.36
C GLN A 6 -30.54 -12.85 12.63
N THR A 7 -29.30 -12.35 12.62
CA THR A 7 -29.03 -10.91 12.80
C THR A 7 -29.48 -10.07 11.61
N GLU A 8 -29.30 -10.60 10.40
CA GLU A 8 -29.72 -9.99 9.14
C GLU A 8 -31.25 -9.97 9.02
N ALA A 9 -31.89 -11.11 9.29
CA ALA A 9 -33.35 -11.27 9.20
C ALA A 9 -34.14 -10.45 10.25
N ALA A 10 -33.48 -9.95 11.30
CA ALA A 10 -34.13 -9.16 12.34
C ALA A 10 -34.70 -7.85 11.77
N LYS A 11 -36.01 -7.64 11.87
CA LYS A 11 -36.67 -6.40 11.41
C LYS A 11 -37.24 -5.62 12.59
N PRO A 12 -37.32 -4.27 12.51
CA PRO A 12 -37.95 -3.46 13.54
C PRO A 12 -39.41 -3.89 13.75
N LYS A 13 -39.89 -3.81 14.98
CA LYS A 13 -41.28 -4.09 15.38
C LYS A 13 -41.85 -2.88 16.11
N GLU A 14 -43.16 -2.91 16.39
CA GLU A 14 -43.86 -1.88 17.17
C GLU A 14 -43.27 -1.67 18.58
N ARG A 15 -42.60 -2.69 19.13
CA ARG A 15 -41.88 -2.62 20.41
C ARG A 15 -40.44 -3.07 20.25
N PRO A 16 -39.49 -2.45 20.96
CA PRO A 16 -38.09 -2.87 20.91
C PRO A 16 -37.92 -4.27 21.50
N TYR A 17 -37.03 -5.06 20.92
CA TYR A 17 -36.78 -6.42 21.38
C TYR A 17 -35.29 -6.79 21.30
N ARG A 18 -34.94 -7.94 21.90
CA ARG A 18 -33.56 -8.42 22.02
C ARG A 18 -33.46 -9.80 21.38
N LEU A 19 -32.43 -10.00 20.56
CA LEU A 19 -32.02 -11.33 20.12
C LEU A 19 -30.80 -11.75 20.94
N LEU A 20 -31.02 -12.70 21.84
CA LEU A 20 -30.01 -13.13 22.79
C LEU A 20 -28.91 -13.93 22.09
N ASP A 21 -27.66 -13.64 22.46
CA ASP A 21 -26.52 -14.50 22.21
C ASP A 21 -26.02 -15.12 23.53
N SER A 22 -24.84 -15.73 23.54
CA SER A 22 -24.22 -16.22 24.76
C SER A 22 -23.75 -15.06 25.63
N ASN A 23 -23.50 -15.36 26.91
CA ASN A 23 -22.68 -14.49 27.74
C ASN A 23 -23.24 -13.06 27.89
N GLY A 24 -24.56 -12.94 28.01
CA GLY A 24 -25.23 -11.65 28.22
C GLY A 24 -25.12 -10.68 27.04
N LEU A 25 -24.45 -11.06 25.95
CA LEU A 25 -24.46 -10.34 24.68
C LEU A 25 -25.80 -10.57 23.97
N TYR A 26 -26.32 -9.54 23.34
CA TYR A 26 -27.52 -9.60 22.52
C TYR A 26 -27.53 -8.50 21.46
N LEU A 27 -28.26 -8.73 20.38
CA LEU A 27 -28.61 -7.68 19.43
C LEU A 27 -29.88 -6.99 19.92
N TYR A 28 -29.77 -5.70 20.24
CA TYR A 28 -30.92 -4.86 20.54
C TYR A 28 -31.48 -4.27 19.26
N VAL A 29 -32.77 -4.49 19.03
CA VAL A 29 -33.50 -4.01 17.86
C VAL A 29 -34.52 -2.97 18.33
N PRO A 30 -34.20 -1.66 18.23
CA PRO A 30 -35.14 -0.60 18.55
C PRO A 30 -36.20 -0.44 17.45
N VAL A 31 -37.31 0.23 17.78
CA VAL A 31 -38.39 0.57 16.83
C VAL A 31 -37.85 1.40 15.65
N SER A 32 -36.82 2.22 15.88
CA SER A 32 -36.14 3.02 14.84
C SER A 32 -35.31 2.19 13.83
N GLY A 33 -35.11 0.91 14.11
CA GLY A 33 -34.37 -0.02 13.27
C GLY A 33 -32.85 0.10 13.25
N LYS A 34 -32.28 1.07 13.96
CA LYS A 34 -30.82 1.17 14.17
C LYS A 34 -30.36 0.14 15.20
N LYS A 35 -30.14 -1.11 14.76
CA LYS A 35 -29.73 -2.23 15.61
C LYS A 35 -28.37 -1.97 16.28
N VAL A 36 -28.21 -2.40 17.52
CA VAL A 36 -26.96 -2.25 18.29
C VAL A 36 -26.65 -3.49 19.10
N TRP A 37 -25.37 -3.83 19.18
CA TRP A 37 -24.86 -4.88 20.06
C TRP A 37 -24.78 -4.36 21.49
N GLN A 38 -25.39 -5.08 22.42
CA GLN A 38 -25.38 -4.73 23.84
C GLN A 38 -25.02 -5.96 24.67
N MET A 39 -24.30 -5.73 25.76
CA MET A 39 -23.96 -6.75 26.74
C MET A 39 -24.52 -6.36 28.11
N ARG A 40 -25.29 -7.27 28.71
CA ARG A 40 -25.69 -7.16 30.12
C ARG A 40 -24.62 -7.80 31.01
N TYR A 41 -24.23 -7.11 32.08
CA TYR A 41 -23.31 -7.60 33.09
C TYR A 41 -23.74 -7.13 34.48
N LYS A 42 -23.18 -7.74 35.53
CA LYS A 42 -23.41 -7.39 36.92
C LYS A 42 -22.08 -7.02 37.57
N ILE A 43 -22.03 -5.87 38.24
CA ILE A 43 -20.89 -5.42 39.02
C ILE A 43 -21.41 -4.69 40.25
N ASP A 44 -20.78 -4.88 41.41
CA ASP A 44 -21.22 -4.32 42.70
C ASP A 44 -22.71 -4.61 43.01
N GLY A 45 -23.17 -5.82 42.70
CA GLY A 45 -24.55 -6.23 42.91
C GLY A 45 -25.58 -5.62 41.95
N LYS A 46 -25.20 -4.69 41.07
CA LYS A 46 -26.11 -3.96 40.16
C LYS A 46 -25.98 -4.47 38.73
N GLU A 47 -27.11 -4.72 38.08
CA GLU A 47 -27.14 -4.99 36.63
C GLU A 47 -26.89 -3.70 35.83
N LYS A 48 -26.01 -3.79 34.84
CA LYS A 48 -25.69 -2.71 33.90
C LYS A 48 -25.69 -3.24 32.47
N VAL A 49 -25.83 -2.31 31.52
CA VAL A 49 -25.80 -2.60 30.08
C VAL A 49 -24.69 -1.79 29.42
N LEU A 50 -23.77 -2.49 28.75
CA LEU A 50 -22.73 -1.91 27.91
C LEU A 50 -23.17 -1.96 26.45
N THR A 51 -23.07 -0.83 25.73
CA THR A 51 -23.19 -0.85 24.27
C THR A 51 -21.85 -1.23 23.65
N VAL A 52 -21.81 -2.39 23.01
CA VAL A 52 -20.60 -3.01 22.43
C VAL A 52 -20.28 -2.40 21.05
N GLY A 53 -21.30 -2.17 20.22
CA GLY A 53 -21.11 -1.58 18.89
C GLY A 53 -22.39 -1.46 18.08
N LYS A 54 -22.31 -0.76 16.94
CA LYS A 54 -23.45 -0.57 16.03
C LYS A 54 -23.46 -1.67 14.96
N TYR A 55 -24.62 -2.20 14.64
CA TYR A 55 -24.82 -3.08 13.49
C TYR A 55 -25.27 -2.24 12.28
N PRO A 56 -24.86 -2.55 11.03
CA PRO A 56 -24.02 -3.68 10.60
C PRO A 56 -22.50 -3.38 10.62
N LEU A 57 -22.08 -2.20 11.09
CA LEU A 57 -20.66 -1.79 11.13
C LEU A 57 -19.76 -2.74 11.94
N MET A 58 -20.35 -3.47 12.89
CA MET A 58 -19.71 -4.49 13.68
C MET A 58 -20.40 -5.84 13.43
N SER A 59 -19.62 -6.80 12.95
CA SER A 59 -20.03 -8.18 12.75
C SER A 59 -20.35 -8.87 14.08
N LEU A 60 -21.07 -9.99 14.02
CA LEU A 60 -21.38 -10.80 15.19
C LEU A 60 -20.10 -11.31 15.89
N GLN A 61 -19.06 -11.67 15.14
CA GLN A 61 -17.81 -12.15 15.71
C GLN A 61 -17.06 -11.02 16.45
N GLU A 62 -16.92 -9.84 15.84
CA GLU A 62 -16.30 -8.68 16.49
C GLU A 62 -17.06 -8.25 17.75
N ALA A 63 -18.40 -8.39 17.76
CA ALA A 63 -19.22 -8.14 18.94
C ALA A 63 -18.94 -9.15 20.06
N ARG A 64 -18.71 -10.43 19.74
CA ARG A 64 -18.33 -11.46 20.71
C ARG A 64 -16.96 -11.20 21.31
N ASP A 65 -15.98 -10.88 20.47
CA ASP A 65 -14.61 -10.62 20.93
C ASP A 65 -14.57 -9.42 21.88
N LYS A 66 -15.26 -8.32 21.52
CA LYS A 66 -15.37 -7.14 22.40
C LYS A 66 -16.15 -7.40 23.67
N ALA A 67 -17.22 -8.19 23.60
CA ALA A 67 -17.97 -8.59 24.79
C ALA A 67 -17.13 -9.46 25.74
N TRP A 68 -16.27 -10.32 25.20
CA TRP A 68 -15.34 -11.12 25.99
C TRP A 68 -14.31 -10.25 26.71
N CYS A 69 -13.69 -9.30 26.02
CA CYS A 69 -12.77 -8.34 26.65
C CYS A 69 -13.45 -7.53 27.76
N ALA A 70 -14.63 -6.97 27.49
CA ALA A 70 -15.38 -6.21 28.49
C ALA A 70 -15.80 -7.08 29.69
N ARG A 71 -16.01 -8.39 29.50
CA ARG A 71 -16.26 -9.32 30.61
C ARG A 71 -15.05 -9.62 31.44
N LYS A 72 -13.88 -9.72 30.80
CA LYS A 72 -12.62 -9.88 31.52
C LYS A 72 -12.41 -8.69 32.46
N GLU A 73 -12.63 -7.47 31.96
CA GLU A 73 -12.60 -6.25 32.80
C GLU A 73 -13.58 -6.32 33.98
N VAL A 74 -14.82 -6.76 33.75
CA VAL A 74 -15.80 -6.95 34.84
C VAL A 74 -15.34 -8.00 35.87
N SER A 75 -14.71 -9.08 35.41
CA SER A 75 -14.14 -10.12 36.28
C SER A 75 -13.00 -9.58 37.15
N ASP A 76 -12.25 -8.60 36.64
CA ASP A 76 -11.16 -7.92 37.34
C ASP A 76 -11.69 -6.76 38.22
N GLY A 77 -13.01 -6.64 38.41
CA GLY A 77 -13.64 -5.59 39.22
C GLY A 77 -13.71 -4.22 38.56
N VAL A 78 -13.37 -4.12 37.28
CA VAL A 78 -13.39 -2.87 36.51
C VAL A 78 -14.76 -2.71 35.83
N ASP A 79 -15.46 -1.60 36.09
CA ASP A 79 -16.72 -1.28 35.41
C ASP A 79 -16.43 -0.76 33.98
N PRO A 80 -16.75 -1.49 32.89
CA PRO A 80 -16.40 -1.10 31.53
C PRO A 80 -17.08 0.20 31.09
N VAL A 81 -18.24 0.53 31.68
CA VAL A 81 -18.93 1.81 31.42
C VAL A 81 -18.20 2.97 32.08
N LYS A 82 -17.55 2.75 33.24
CA LYS A 82 -16.68 3.75 33.89
C LYS A 82 -15.29 3.77 33.27
N ALA A 83 -14.67 2.65 32.92
CA ALA A 83 -13.40 2.62 32.18
C ALA A 83 -13.49 3.40 30.85
N LYS A 84 -14.62 3.27 30.14
CA LYS A 84 -14.91 4.07 28.92
C LYS A 84 -15.15 5.56 29.20
N LYS A 85 -15.51 5.96 30.42
CA LYS A 85 -15.66 7.36 30.87
C LYS A 85 -14.43 7.93 31.61
N GLN A 86 -13.58 7.07 32.18
CA GLN A 86 -12.40 7.41 32.99
C GLN A 86 -11.09 7.28 32.20
N ALA A 87 -11.12 6.77 30.97
CA ALA A 87 -10.12 7.11 29.97
C ALA A 87 -10.29 8.59 29.57
N VAL A 88 -10.03 9.51 30.51
CA VAL A 88 -9.56 10.87 30.22
C VAL A 88 -8.10 10.74 29.74
N ALA A 89 -7.89 9.90 28.74
CA ALA A 89 -6.74 10.00 27.89
C ALA A 89 -6.99 11.27 27.08
N ASP A 90 -6.07 12.21 27.21
CA ASP A 90 -5.93 13.40 26.37
C ASP A 90 -6.74 13.29 25.06
N ASN A 91 -7.86 14.03 24.98
CA ASN A 91 -8.77 14.01 23.82
C ASN A 91 -8.23 14.86 22.66
N THR A 92 -7.00 15.34 22.77
CA THR A 92 -6.38 16.06 21.68
C THR A 92 -6.19 15.16 20.47
N PHE A 93 -6.22 15.77 19.29
CA PHE A 93 -5.98 15.06 18.04
C PHE A 93 -4.63 14.33 18.05
N GLY A 94 -3.61 14.91 18.69
CA GLY A 94 -2.27 14.35 18.79
C GLY A 94 -2.22 13.06 19.61
N ALA A 95 -2.89 13.02 20.76
CA ALA A 95 -2.98 11.82 21.59
C ALA A 95 -3.76 10.70 20.89
N ILE A 96 -4.88 11.04 20.25
CA ILE A 96 -5.67 10.09 19.47
C ILE A 96 -4.89 9.59 18.25
N TYR A 97 -4.14 10.46 17.58
CA TYR A 97 -3.23 10.08 16.51
C TYR A 97 -2.16 9.10 17.02
N ALA A 98 -1.56 9.34 18.18
CA ALA A 98 -0.53 8.47 18.74
C ALA A 98 -1.06 7.05 19.00
N GLU A 99 -2.25 6.93 19.62
CA GLU A 99 -2.93 5.65 19.82
C GLU A 99 -3.24 4.94 18.49
N TRP A 100 -3.81 5.69 17.55
CA TRP A 100 -4.15 5.16 16.22
C TRP A 100 -2.92 4.71 15.45
N TYR A 101 -1.84 5.48 15.51
CA TYR A 101 -0.57 5.18 14.83
C TYR A 101 0.09 3.95 15.45
N ASP A 102 0.09 3.81 16.77
CA ASP A 102 0.65 2.64 17.46
C ASP A 102 -0.08 1.35 17.06
N HIS A 103 -1.41 1.39 16.95
CA HIS A 103 -2.19 0.27 16.46
C HIS A 103 -1.93 -0.04 14.98
N LYS A 104 -1.81 0.99 14.13
CA LYS A 104 -1.66 0.79 12.67
C LYS A 104 -0.24 0.43 12.23
N LYS A 105 0.80 0.92 12.91
CA LYS A 105 2.20 0.67 12.52
C LYS A 105 2.56 -0.81 12.58
N GLN A 106 1.87 -1.61 13.40
CA GLN A 106 2.10 -3.06 13.54
C GLN A 106 1.93 -3.85 12.23
N VAL A 107 1.11 -3.35 11.30
CA VAL A 107 0.84 -4.01 10.00
C VAL A 107 1.54 -3.32 8.82
N TRP A 108 2.18 -2.19 9.06
CA TRP A 108 2.86 -1.43 8.02
C TRP A 108 4.34 -1.79 7.93
N SER A 109 4.94 -1.59 6.75
CA SER A 109 6.40 -1.64 6.65
C SER A 109 7.01 -0.45 7.41
N ALA A 110 8.20 -0.65 8.00
CA ALA A 110 8.88 0.38 8.77
C ALA A 110 9.01 1.71 7.99
N GLY A 111 9.44 1.64 6.73
CA GLY A 111 9.58 2.83 5.89
C GLY A 111 8.26 3.56 5.60
N TYR A 112 7.14 2.84 5.46
CA TYR A 112 5.83 3.47 5.29
C TYR A 112 5.35 4.14 6.58
N GLY A 113 5.57 3.51 7.72
CA GLY A 113 5.29 4.09 9.03
C GLY A 113 6.06 5.41 9.23
N ASP A 114 7.37 5.39 8.99
CA ASP A 114 8.23 6.57 9.13
C ASP A 114 7.85 7.73 8.20
N GLU A 115 7.48 7.43 6.95
CA GLU A 115 7.02 8.46 6.00
C GLU A 115 5.73 9.13 6.51
N LEU A 116 4.79 8.33 7.01
CA LEU A 116 3.53 8.84 7.56
C LEU A 116 3.75 9.63 8.85
N SER A 117 4.59 9.11 9.75
CA SER A 117 4.92 9.76 11.02
C SER A 117 5.54 11.13 10.80
N ARG A 118 6.47 11.24 9.84
CA ARG A 118 7.05 12.53 9.42
C ARG A 118 5.99 13.51 8.92
N MET A 119 5.08 13.06 8.04
CA MET A 119 4.00 13.92 7.55
C MET A 119 3.12 14.45 8.70
N PHE A 120 2.80 13.62 9.70
CA PHE A 120 2.04 14.10 10.85
C PHE A 120 2.84 15.05 11.73
N ARG A 121 4.05 14.66 12.11
CA ARG A 121 4.91 15.44 13.00
C ARG A 121 5.29 16.81 12.43
N ASP A 122 5.64 16.87 11.15
CA ASP A 122 6.21 18.06 10.53
C ASP A 122 5.13 19.00 9.98
N ASP A 123 3.98 18.46 9.54
CA ASP A 123 2.96 19.24 8.81
C ASP A 123 1.58 19.32 9.48
N ILE A 124 1.14 18.28 10.21
CA ILE A 124 -0.27 18.18 10.69
C ILE A 124 -0.38 18.52 12.18
N LEU A 125 0.36 17.81 13.03
CA LEU A 125 0.34 17.96 14.48
C LEU A 125 0.69 19.38 14.96
N PRO A 126 1.61 20.13 14.32
CA PRO A 126 1.86 21.52 14.69
C PRO A 126 0.63 22.42 14.55
N MET A 127 -0.31 22.09 13.66
CA MET A 127 -1.51 22.90 13.41
C MET A 127 -2.71 22.50 14.27
N ILE A 128 -2.93 21.18 14.45
CA ILE A 128 -4.16 20.66 15.07
C ILE A 128 -3.90 19.67 16.22
N GLY A 129 -2.65 19.28 16.44
CA GLY A 129 -2.30 18.19 17.36
C GLY A 129 -2.68 18.46 18.80
N ALA A 130 -2.61 19.71 19.25
CA ALA A 130 -2.96 20.11 20.62
C ALA A 130 -4.46 20.46 20.81
N MET A 131 -5.25 20.44 19.74
CA MET A 131 -6.69 20.76 19.81
C MET A 131 -7.50 19.55 20.27
N ASP A 132 -8.51 19.75 21.12
CA ASP A 132 -9.51 18.72 21.40
C ASP A 132 -10.19 18.31 20.10
N ILE A 133 -10.35 17.01 19.87
CA ILE A 133 -10.89 16.51 18.62
C ILE A 133 -12.32 16.98 18.33
N ASN A 134 -13.09 17.37 19.34
CA ASN A 134 -14.44 17.90 19.17
C ASN A 134 -14.46 19.37 18.75
N ASP A 135 -13.36 20.10 18.97
CA ASP A 135 -13.21 21.53 18.65
C ASP A 135 -12.57 21.76 17.27
N ILE A 136 -12.19 20.69 16.58
CA ILE A 136 -11.57 20.77 15.25
C ILE A 136 -12.65 20.90 14.19
N GLU A 137 -12.87 22.13 13.75
CA GLU A 137 -13.79 22.46 12.68
C GLU A 137 -13.27 22.02 11.28
N PRO A 138 -14.16 21.79 10.31
CA PRO A 138 -13.78 21.45 8.93
C PRO A 138 -12.78 22.44 8.31
N MET A 139 -12.93 23.74 8.59
CA MET A 139 -12.04 24.79 8.08
C MET A 139 -10.59 24.60 8.55
N LYS A 140 -10.38 24.11 9.77
CA LYS A 140 -9.05 23.87 10.30
C LYS A 140 -8.35 22.71 9.58
N ILE A 141 -9.09 21.66 9.24
CA ILE A 141 -8.57 20.57 8.40
C ILE A 141 -8.30 21.05 6.97
N LEU A 142 -9.13 21.96 6.44
CA LEU A 142 -8.89 22.56 5.14
C LEU A 142 -7.60 23.38 5.11
N GLU A 143 -7.25 24.11 6.17
CA GLU A 143 -5.97 24.81 6.29
C GLU A 143 -4.78 23.84 6.22
N VAL A 144 -4.86 22.71 6.93
CA VAL A 144 -3.83 21.64 6.86
C VAL A 144 -3.69 21.15 5.42
N ILE A 145 -4.79 20.93 4.71
CA ILE A 145 -4.76 20.48 3.30
C ILE A 145 -4.11 21.56 2.42
N ARG A 146 -4.51 22.82 2.57
CA ARG A 146 -3.99 23.96 1.80
C ARG A 146 -2.49 24.19 2.00
N LEU A 147 -1.94 23.84 3.16
CA LEU A 147 -0.50 23.86 3.40
C LEU A 147 0.28 22.95 2.43
N PHE A 148 -0.28 21.79 2.08
CA PHE A 148 0.33 20.92 1.08
C PHE A 148 0.08 21.42 -0.35
N GLU A 149 -1.11 21.96 -0.63
CA GLU A 149 -1.44 22.53 -1.94
C GLU A 149 -0.54 23.73 -2.28
N SER A 150 -0.24 24.62 -1.31
CA SER A 150 0.62 25.78 -1.51
C SER A 150 2.07 25.41 -1.85
N ARG A 151 2.51 24.21 -1.42
CA ARG A 151 3.81 23.62 -1.77
C ARG A 151 3.76 22.83 -3.10
N GLY A 152 2.64 22.82 -3.81
CA GLY A 152 2.44 22.06 -5.04
C GLY A 152 2.28 20.54 -4.83
N ALA A 153 2.14 20.08 -3.57
CA ALA A 153 2.15 18.66 -3.21
C ALA A 153 0.73 18.07 -3.11
N MET A 154 -0.01 18.11 -4.22
CA MET A 154 -1.43 17.73 -4.25
C MET A 154 -1.73 16.27 -3.86
N GLU A 155 -0.85 15.31 -4.19
CA GLU A 155 -1.00 13.92 -3.72
C GLU A 155 -0.82 13.81 -2.21
N ARG A 156 0.14 14.56 -1.64
CA ARG A 156 0.36 14.62 -0.19
C ARG A 156 -0.82 15.30 0.51
N ALA A 157 -1.42 16.33 -0.09
CA ALA A 157 -2.64 16.97 0.41
C ALA A 157 -3.79 15.96 0.54
N ASN A 158 -4.02 15.15 -0.52
CA ASN A 158 -5.03 14.09 -0.51
C ASN A 158 -4.73 13.00 0.53
N LYS A 159 -3.46 12.61 0.67
CA LYS A 159 -3.01 11.65 1.68
C LYS A 159 -3.23 12.19 3.10
N ALA A 160 -2.89 13.45 3.36
CA ALA A 160 -3.10 14.11 4.64
C ALA A 160 -4.59 14.15 5.02
N ARG A 161 -5.48 14.57 4.11
CA ARG A 161 -6.95 14.55 4.33
C ARG A 161 -7.44 13.16 4.72
N ARG A 162 -7.08 12.14 3.94
CA ARG A 162 -7.50 10.75 4.19
C ARG A 162 -7.05 10.26 5.56
N ARG A 163 -5.80 10.53 5.94
CA ARG A 163 -5.21 10.07 7.19
C ARG A 163 -5.77 10.82 8.40
N CYS A 164 -5.99 12.13 8.31
CA CYS A 164 -6.75 12.87 9.32
C CYS A 164 -8.14 12.25 9.51
N GLY A 165 -8.83 11.95 8.40
CA GLY A 165 -10.13 11.28 8.45
C GLY A 165 -10.13 9.90 9.11
N GLU A 166 -9.02 9.16 9.01
CA GLU A 166 -8.86 7.88 9.72
C GLU A 166 -8.67 8.07 11.23
N VAL A 167 -7.94 9.11 11.66
CA VAL A 167 -7.81 9.49 13.09
C VAL A 167 -9.18 9.88 13.66
N PHE A 168 -9.95 10.73 12.96
CA PHE A 168 -11.33 11.05 13.36
C PHE A 168 -12.23 9.81 13.43
N ARG A 169 -12.10 8.89 12.46
CA ARG A 169 -12.87 7.64 12.50
C ARG A 169 -12.49 6.78 13.71
N TYR A 170 -11.21 6.71 14.05
CA TYR A 170 -10.74 6.03 15.26
C TYR A 170 -11.35 6.66 16.51
N ALA A 171 -11.32 8.00 16.62
CA ALA A 171 -11.95 8.75 17.71
C ALA A 171 -13.45 8.47 17.84
N ILE A 172 -14.18 8.37 16.72
CA ILE A 172 -15.61 8.03 16.74
C ILE A 172 -15.83 6.61 17.26
N ILE A 173 -15.00 5.65 16.83
CA ILE A 173 -15.10 4.24 17.26
C ILE A 173 -14.81 4.09 18.76
N THR A 174 -13.84 4.86 19.29
CA THR A 174 -13.52 4.88 20.72
C THR A 174 -14.49 5.74 21.53
N GLY A 175 -15.36 6.52 20.87
CA GLY A 175 -16.40 7.33 21.51
C GLY A 175 -15.95 8.72 21.95
N ARG A 176 -14.80 9.20 21.47
CA ARG A 176 -14.20 10.51 21.77
C ARG A 176 -14.64 11.62 20.81
N ALA A 177 -15.14 11.26 19.62
CA ALA A 177 -15.68 12.19 18.63
C ALA A 177 -17.05 11.74 18.11
N LYS A 178 -17.84 12.68 17.58
CA LYS A 178 -19.19 12.40 17.03
C LYS A 178 -19.26 12.50 15.50
N TYR A 179 -18.36 13.26 14.88
CA TYR A 179 -18.38 13.60 13.47
C TYR A 179 -16.96 13.61 12.90
N ASN A 180 -16.85 13.36 11.60
CA ASN A 180 -15.59 13.36 10.86
C ASN A 180 -15.71 14.34 9.70
N PRO A 181 -14.99 15.49 9.72
CA PRO A 181 -15.09 16.50 8.67
C PRO A 181 -14.34 16.13 7.38
N ALA A 182 -13.43 15.15 7.43
CA ALA A 182 -12.53 14.87 6.32
C ALA A 182 -13.19 14.43 5.00
N PRO A 183 -14.29 13.64 4.98
CA PRO A 183 -14.97 13.25 3.74
C PRO A 183 -15.51 14.45 2.96
N ASP A 184 -16.15 15.40 3.63
CA ASP A 184 -16.86 16.54 3.03
C ASP A 184 -15.88 17.56 2.42
N LEU A 185 -14.62 17.53 2.87
CA LEU A 185 -13.55 18.37 2.33
C LEU A 185 -12.98 17.88 1.00
N ALA A 186 -13.39 16.70 0.50
CA ALA A 186 -12.90 16.18 -0.78
C ALA A 186 -13.24 17.10 -1.97
N ASP A 187 -14.44 17.67 -1.97
CA ASP A 187 -14.94 18.52 -3.06
C ASP A 187 -14.37 19.95 -2.99
N ALA A 188 -13.88 20.36 -1.82
CA ALA A 188 -13.24 21.65 -1.60
C ALA A 188 -11.75 21.68 -2.00
N MET A 189 -11.15 20.52 -2.28
CA MET A 189 -9.76 20.43 -2.72
C MET A 189 -9.60 20.85 -4.17
N LYS A 190 -8.48 21.50 -4.52
CA LYS A 190 -8.14 21.72 -5.92
C LYS A 190 -7.93 20.35 -6.57
N GLY A 191 -8.79 20.02 -7.54
CA GLY A 191 -8.74 18.74 -8.23
C GLY A 191 -7.33 18.43 -8.75
N TYR A 192 -6.76 17.32 -8.31
CA TYR A 192 -5.47 16.85 -8.81
C TYR A 192 -5.69 15.97 -10.04
N ARG A 193 -5.20 16.42 -11.20
CA ARG A 193 -5.02 15.53 -12.35
C ARG A 193 -3.73 14.74 -12.14
N LYS A 194 -3.85 13.43 -11.95
CA LYS A 194 -2.72 12.50 -11.88
C LYS A 194 -1.89 12.65 -13.16
N LYS A 195 -0.64 13.10 -13.03
CA LYS A 195 0.33 13.04 -14.13
C LYS A 195 0.89 11.61 -14.15
N ASN A 196 0.77 10.93 -15.29
CA ASN A 196 1.45 9.65 -15.48
C ASN A 196 2.96 9.88 -15.49
N TYR A 197 3.74 8.89 -15.07
CA TYR A 197 5.19 8.97 -15.16
C TYR A 197 5.58 9.13 -16.63
N PRO A 198 6.58 9.97 -16.94
CA PRO A 198 7.07 10.10 -18.30
C PRO A 198 7.67 8.77 -18.75
N PHE A 199 7.24 8.32 -19.93
CA PHE A 199 7.76 7.16 -20.62
C PHE A 199 8.09 7.56 -22.05
N LEU A 200 9.11 6.92 -22.62
CA LEU A 200 9.57 7.25 -23.97
C LEU A 200 8.64 6.63 -25.01
N PRO A 201 8.27 7.37 -26.06
CA PRO A 201 7.73 6.81 -27.28
C PRO A 201 8.67 5.74 -27.88
N ALA A 202 8.12 4.76 -28.60
CA ALA A 202 8.87 3.64 -29.15
C ALA A 202 10.03 4.07 -30.08
N ASP A 203 9.82 5.10 -30.89
CA ASP A 203 10.80 5.69 -31.80
C ASP A 203 11.99 6.35 -31.09
N GLN A 204 11.83 6.74 -29.82
CA GLN A 204 12.92 7.34 -29.03
C GLN A 204 13.80 6.32 -28.29
N ILE A 205 13.39 5.04 -28.25
CA ILE A 205 14.13 3.99 -27.54
C ILE A 205 15.53 3.77 -28.13
N PRO A 206 15.72 3.69 -29.46
CA PRO A 206 17.07 3.51 -30.02
C PRO A 206 18.02 4.65 -29.63
N ALA A 207 17.53 5.90 -29.63
CA ALA A 207 18.31 7.06 -29.20
C ALA A 207 18.66 6.98 -27.71
N PHE A 208 17.70 6.57 -26.87
CA PHE A 208 17.92 6.36 -25.44
C PHE A 208 18.96 5.27 -25.18
N ASN A 209 18.87 4.13 -25.86
CA ASN A 209 19.81 3.02 -25.71
C ASN A 209 21.22 3.42 -26.15
N LYS A 210 21.36 4.21 -27.22
CA LYS A 210 22.64 4.77 -27.65
C LYS A 210 23.23 5.70 -26.59
N ALA A 211 22.42 6.57 -25.99
CA ALA A 211 22.85 7.45 -24.91
C ALA A 211 23.26 6.67 -23.65
N LEU A 212 22.48 5.65 -23.28
CA LEU A 212 22.79 4.76 -22.15
C LEU A 212 24.07 3.96 -22.40
N ALA A 213 24.31 3.48 -23.62
CA ALA A 213 25.55 2.82 -24.00
C ALA A 213 26.77 3.75 -23.89
N GLY A 214 26.59 5.05 -24.15
CA GLY A 214 27.62 6.08 -23.97
C GLY A 214 27.87 6.51 -22.52
N PHE A 215 27.06 6.06 -21.56
CA PHE A 215 27.23 6.42 -20.15
C PHE A 215 28.58 5.90 -19.60
N SER A 216 29.39 6.82 -19.07
CA SER A 216 30.75 6.60 -18.57
C SER A 216 30.88 6.58 -17.04
N GLY A 217 29.76 6.67 -16.32
CA GLY A 217 29.75 6.61 -14.86
C GLY A 217 29.90 5.20 -14.31
N SER A 218 29.23 4.91 -13.20
CA SER A 218 29.31 3.59 -12.56
C SER A 218 28.77 2.48 -13.47
N ILE A 219 29.62 1.50 -13.81
CA ILE A 219 29.22 0.30 -14.55
C ILE A 219 28.06 -0.44 -13.88
N VAL A 220 28.07 -0.54 -12.55
CA VAL A 220 26.99 -1.16 -11.76
C VAL A 220 25.66 -0.41 -11.99
N SER A 221 25.68 0.93 -11.99
CA SER A 221 24.46 1.74 -12.20
C SER A 221 23.99 1.68 -13.66
N LYS A 222 24.92 1.59 -14.62
CA LYS A 222 24.64 1.38 -16.04
C LYS A 222 23.92 0.06 -16.26
N VAL A 223 24.52 -1.04 -15.81
CA VAL A 223 23.95 -2.39 -15.94
C VAL A 223 22.63 -2.48 -15.19
N ALA A 224 22.52 -1.89 -13.99
CA ALA A 224 21.24 -1.81 -13.27
C ALA A 224 20.14 -1.14 -14.10
N THR A 225 20.46 -0.05 -14.80
CA THR A 225 19.50 0.66 -15.65
C THR A 225 19.07 -0.20 -16.84
N GLN A 226 20.01 -0.88 -17.50
CA GLN A 226 19.74 -1.79 -18.62
C GLN A 226 18.89 -2.99 -18.17
N VAL A 227 19.26 -3.65 -17.07
CA VAL A 227 18.50 -4.78 -16.52
C VAL A 227 17.10 -4.34 -16.11
N LEU A 228 16.92 -3.13 -15.55
CA LEU A 228 15.59 -2.60 -15.23
C LEU A 228 14.72 -2.44 -16.49
N GLN A 229 15.29 -1.93 -17.59
CA GLN A 229 14.61 -1.76 -18.86
C GLN A 229 14.20 -3.12 -19.45
N TYR A 230 15.12 -4.10 -19.47
CA TYR A 230 14.86 -5.42 -20.04
C TYR A 230 13.93 -6.29 -19.18
N THR A 231 13.92 -6.13 -17.86
CA THR A 231 13.09 -6.99 -16.98
C THR A 231 11.75 -6.37 -16.61
N ALA A 232 11.62 -5.04 -16.77
CA ALA A 232 10.51 -4.25 -16.26
C ALA A 232 10.25 -4.47 -14.75
N LEU A 233 11.28 -4.82 -13.96
CA LEU A 233 11.18 -4.93 -12.49
C LEU A 233 10.88 -3.56 -11.86
N ARG A 234 10.40 -3.55 -10.60
CA ARG A 234 10.38 -2.30 -9.82
C ARG A 234 11.80 -1.96 -9.40
N THR A 235 12.14 -0.68 -9.28
CA THR A 235 13.49 -0.26 -8.84
C THR A 235 13.89 -0.87 -7.49
N ILE A 236 12.93 -1.03 -6.56
CA ILE A 236 13.18 -1.70 -5.28
C ILE A 236 13.44 -3.20 -5.44
N GLU A 237 12.76 -3.88 -6.36
CA GLU A 237 12.97 -5.30 -6.63
C GLU A 237 14.36 -5.51 -7.22
N LEU A 238 14.72 -4.72 -8.24
CA LEU A 238 16.03 -4.75 -8.88
C LEU A 238 17.17 -4.56 -7.87
N ARG A 239 17.14 -3.47 -7.08
CA ARG A 239 18.23 -3.17 -6.14
C ARG A 239 18.31 -4.16 -4.97
N SER A 240 17.25 -4.91 -4.70
CA SER A 240 17.24 -5.92 -3.63
C SER A 240 17.72 -7.29 -4.10
N MET A 241 18.01 -7.47 -5.38
CA MET A 241 18.50 -8.75 -5.93
C MET A 241 19.84 -9.16 -5.30
N LEU A 242 19.89 -10.40 -4.81
CA LEU A 242 21.10 -11.06 -4.36
C LEU A 242 21.61 -12.03 -5.43
N TRP A 243 22.91 -12.31 -5.43
CA TRP A 243 23.49 -13.27 -6.38
C TRP A 243 22.88 -14.68 -6.25
N LYS A 244 22.48 -15.06 -5.03
CA LYS A 244 21.77 -16.33 -4.78
C LYS A 244 20.35 -16.39 -5.35
N ASP A 245 19.77 -15.25 -5.72
CA ASP A 245 18.42 -15.16 -6.28
C ASP A 245 18.42 -15.36 -7.81
N ILE A 246 19.60 -15.40 -8.43
CA ILE A 246 19.77 -15.58 -9.87
C ILE A 246 20.12 -17.03 -10.17
N ASP A 247 19.29 -17.65 -11.00
CA ASP A 247 19.56 -18.95 -11.59
C ASP A 247 19.86 -18.79 -13.08
N PHE A 248 21.12 -18.96 -13.44
CA PHE A 248 21.60 -18.86 -14.82
C PHE A 248 21.21 -20.07 -15.67
N GLU A 249 21.00 -21.24 -15.07
CA GLU A 249 20.61 -22.47 -15.77
C GLU A 249 19.16 -22.37 -16.22
N THR A 250 18.25 -22.03 -15.30
CA THR A 250 16.82 -21.89 -15.61
C THR A 250 16.46 -20.51 -16.18
N ARG A 251 17.43 -19.60 -16.21
CA ARG A 251 17.32 -18.19 -16.62
C ARG A 251 16.21 -17.46 -15.87
N THR A 252 16.24 -17.53 -14.55
CA THR A 252 15.24 -16.86 -13.70
C THR A 252 15.86 -16.03 -12.58
N ILE A 253 15.14 -15.00 -12.17
CA ILE A 253 15.41 -14.18 -11.00
C ILE A 253 14.26 -14.39 -10.01
N THR A 254 14.57 -14.74 -8.76
CA THR A 254 13.58 -14.95 -7.72
C THR A 254 13.57 -13.79 -6.73
N ILE A 255 12.56 -12.93 -6.80
CA ILE A 255 12.40 -11.83 -5.83
C ILE A 255 11.62 -12.31 -4.61
N SER A 256 12.27 -12.24 -3.44
CA SER A 256 11.73 -12.64 -2.15
C SER A 256 10.48 -11.85 -1.75
N GLU A 257 9.54 -12.53 -1.08
CA GLU A 257 8.31 -11.95 -0.54
C GLU A 257 8.54 -10.75 0.40
N GLN A 258 9.70 -10.68 1.06
CA GLN A 258 10.06 -9.61 1.99
C GLN A 258 10.22 -8.25 1.29
N VAL A 259 10.57 -8.27 0.00
CA VAL A 259 10.72 -7.08 -0.85
C VAL A 259 9.38 -6.69 -1.49
N MET A 260 8.49 -7.66 -1.68
CA MET A 260 7.27 -7.51 -2.48
C MET A 260 6.11 -6.86 -1.70
N LYS A 261 5.47 -5.86 -2.32
CA LYS A 261 4.19 -5.30 -1.84
C LYS A 261 3.08 -6.34 -2.02
N GLY A 262 2.88 -7.19 -1.01
CA GLY A 262 1.87 -8.25 -1.02
C GLY A 262 2.36 -9.62 -0.55
N ARG A 263 3.64 -9.74 -0.16
CA ARG A 263 4.24 -10.98 0.39
C ARG A 263 4.01 -12.20 -0.49
N ARG A 264 4.22 -12.05 -1.80
CA ARG A 264 4.23 -13.17 -2.76
C ARG A 264 5.57 -13.17 -3.48
N ILE A 265 6.18 -14.34 -3.61
CA ILE A 265 7.40 -14.52 -4.41
C ILE A 265 7.12 -14.10 -5.84
N HIS A 266 8.05 -13.35 -6.43
CA HIS A 266 7.98 -12.94 -7.83
C HIS A 266 9.14 -13.54 -8.62
N ILE A 267 8.83 -14.52 -9.48
CA ILE A 267 9.80 -15.15 -10.37
C ILE A 267 9.77 -14.40 -11.70
N VAL A 268 10.93 -13.95 -12.17
CA VAL A 268 11.13 -13.20 -13.42
C VAL A 268 12.05 -13.95 -14.37
N PRO A 269 11.56 -14.36 -15.56
CA PRO A 269 12.42 -14.89 -16.61
C PRO A 269 13.43 -13.85 -17.12
N MET A 270 14.63 -14.31 -17.46
CA MET A 270 15.70 -13.51 -18.07
C MET A 270 15.74 -13.74 -19.58
N SER A 271 15.85 -12.66 -20.34
CA SER A 271 16.30 -12.72 -21.74
C SER A 271 17.81 -12.96 -21.81
N GLN A 272 18.32 -13.32 -23.00
CA GLN A 272 19.75 -13.48 -23.22
C GLN A 272 20.53 -12.20 -22.88
N GLN A 273 20.00 -11.03 -23.23
CA GLN A 273 20.59 -9.73 -22.90
C GLN A 273 20.78 -9.55 -21.39
N VAL A 274 19.81 -9.97 -20.58
CA VAL A 274 19.91 -9.89 -19.12
C VAL A 274 20.95 -10.88 -18.59
N VAL A 275 21.01 -12.09 -19.14
CA VAL A 275 22.03 -13.08 -18.79
C VAL A 275 23.43 -12.52 -19.05
N ASP A 276 23.70 -12.02 -20.26
CA ASP A 276 25.01 -11.50 -20.65
C ASP A 276 25.44 -10.32 -19.76
N LEU A 277 24.50 -9.42 -19.44
CA LEU A 277 24.74 -8.29 -18.53
C LEU A 277 25.10 -8.74 -17.12
N LEU A 278 24.40 -9.75 -16.59
CA LEU A 278 24.64 -10.25 -15.24
C LEU A 278 25.92 -11.11 -15.17
N GLU A 279 26.22 -11.90 -16.19
CA GLU A 279 27.49 -12.63 -16.30
C GLU A 279 28.67 -11.66 -16.36
N GLY A 280 28.58 -10.58 -17.14
CA GLY A 280 29.61 -9.55 -17.18
C GLY A 280 29.76 -8.77 -15.87
N LEU A 281 28.68 -8.63 -15.09
CA LEU A 281 28.71 -7.93 -13.80
C LEU A 281 29.21 -8.81 -12.65
N LYS A 282 29.02 -10.13 -12.73
CA LYS A 282 29.32 -11.09 -11.65
C LYS A 282 30.78 -11.02 -11.16
N PRO A 283 31.82 -10.95 -12.02
CA PRO A 283 33.21 -10.79 -11.57
C PRO A 283 33.47 -9.48 -10.82
N ILE A 284 32.64 -8.44 -11.02
CA ILE A 284 32.83 -7.10 -10.46
C ILE A 284 32.21 -7.01 -9.05
N THR A 285 30.99 -7.52 -8.87
CA THR A 285 30.26 -7.36 -7.59
C THR A 285 30.18 -8.63 -6.77
N GLY A 286 30.16 -9.81 -7.39
CA GLY A 286 30.03 -11.11 -6.73
C GLY A 286 31.09 -11.40 -5.67
N PRO A 287 32.38 -11.12 -5.90
CA PRO A 287 33.42 -11.34 -4.89
C PRO A 287 33.34 -10.41 -3.67
N ILE A 288 32.62 -9.29 -3.75
CA ILE A 288 32.65 -8.22 -2.74
C ILE A 288 31.30 -7.95 -2.07
N SER A 289 30.21 -8.55 -2.55
CA SER A 289 28.86 -8.29 -2.08
C SER A 289 27.92 -9.44 -2.41
N ASP A 290 26.97 -9.70 -1.50
CA ASP A 290 25.84 -10.57 -1.80
C ASP A 290 24.86 -9.94 -2.81
N PHE A 291 24.84 -8.61 -2.92
CA PHE A 291 23.97 -7.88 -3.84
C PHE A 291 24.52 -7.91 -5.26
N VAL A 292 23.63 -8.17 -6.22
CA VAL A 292 23.93 -8.08 -7.66
C VAL A 292 24.41 -6.66 -8.00
N PHE A 293 23.67 -5.67 -7.50
CA PHE A 293 23.96 -4.25 -7.66
C PHE A 293 24.48 -3.66 -6.35
N ALA A 294 25.74 -3.96 -6.03
CA ALA A 294 26.40 -3.50 -4.81
C ALA A 294 26.57 -1.97 -4.76
N GLY A 295 26.42 -1.38 -3.58
CA GLY A 295 26.64 0.03 -3.32
C GLY A 295 28.09 0.44 -3.54
N ARG A 296 28.32 1.70 -3.95
CA ARG A 296 29.68 2.22 -4.16
C ARG A 296 30.48 2.27 -2.86
N ASN A 297 29.89 2.84 -1.81
CA ASN A 297 30.57 3.14 -0.55
C ASN A 297 30.49 1.99 0.46
N ASP A 298 29.39 1.25 0.46
CA ASP A 298 29.13 0.16 1.40
C ASP A 298 28.70 -1.07 0.61
N LYS A 299 29.55 -2.09 0.58
CA LYS A 299 29.30 -3.33 -0.17
C LYS A 299 28.30 -4.25 0.50
N LYS A 300 27.94 -3.99 1.75
CA LYS A 300 26.85 -4.68 2.46
C LYS A 300 25.48 -4.10 2.13
N LYS A 301 25.42 -3.05 1.31
CA LYS A 301 24.20 -2.40 0.86
C LYS A 301 24.13 -2.41 -0.66
N SER A 302 22.92 -2.33 -1.19
CA SER A 302 22.71 -2.14 -2.62
C SER A 302 22.91 -0.69 -3.06
N ILE A 303 22.95 -0.47 -4.38
CA ILE A 303 22.84 0.87 -4.98
C ILE A 303 21.65 1.66 -4.41
N SER A 304 21.74 2.99 -4.43
CA SER A 304 20.66 3.86 -3.92
C SER A 304 19.40 3.75 -4.78
N GLU A 305 18.24 4.10 -4.21
CA GLU A 305 16.97 4.18 -4.96
C GLU A 305 17.03 5.14 -6.15
N ASN A 306 17.90 6.15 -6.06
CA ASN A 306 18.07 7.17 -7.09
C ASN A 306 19.12 6.80 -8.13
N ALA A 307 19.84 5.68 -8.00
CA ALA A 307 20.95 5.35 -8.90
C ALA A 307 20.52 5.31 -10.37
N VAL A 308 19.40 4.64 -10.68
CA VAL A 308 18.85 4.58 -12.05
C VAL A 308 18.37 5.96 -12.52
N LEU A 309 17.70 6.73 -11.65
CA LEU A 309 17.24 8.08 -11.99
C LEU A 309 18.41 9.01 -12.30
N LEU A 310 19.51 8.89 -11.56
CA LEU A 310 20.74 9.67 -11.80
C LEU A 310 21.38 9.31 -13.14
N VAL A 311 21.43 8.03 -13.51
CA VAL A 311 21.91 7.61 -14.85
C VAL A 311 21.05 8.27 -15.92
N ILE A 312 19.72 8.15 -15.83
CA ILE A 312 18.77 8.74 -16.80
C ILE A 312 18.96 10.26 -16.92
N ARG A 313 19.16 10.96 -15.80
CA ARG A 313 19.46 12.40 -15.79
C ARG A 313 20.78 12.72 -16.51
N GLN A 314 21.83 11.96 -16.21
CA GLN A 314 23.17 12.20 -16.76
C GLN A 314 23.26 11.95 -18.26
N ILE A 315 22.42 11.06 -18.80
CA ILE A 315 22.34 10.84 -20.25
C ILE A 315 21.37 11.80 -20.96
N GLY A 316 20.83 12.81 -20.26
CA GLY A 316 20.01 13.87 -20.85
C GLY A 316 18.51 13.59 -20.93
N TYR A 317 18.00 12.58 -20.22
CA TYR A 317 16.59 12.16 -20.26
C TYR A 317 15.81 12.52 -19.00
N GLU A 318 16.25 13.55 -18.26
CA GLU A 318 15.52 14.06 -17.10
C GLU A 318 14.11 14.51 -17.49
N GLY A 319 13.10 14.00 -16.78
CA GLY A 319 11.69 14.33 -17.04
C GLY A 319 11.10 13.66 -18.29
N LEU A 320 11.92 12.96 -19.11
CA LEU A 320 11.48 12.23 -20.30
C LEU A 320 11.38 10.72 -20.04
N ALA A 321 12.25 10.19 -19.19
CA ALA A 321 12.25 8.79 -18.78
C ALA A 321 12.35 8.64 -17.27
N SER A 322 11.93 7.48 -16.76
CA SER A 322 12.13 7.08 -15.37
C SER A 322 12.13 5.56 -15.27
N GLY A 323 12.66 5.01 -14.17
CA GLY A 323 12.57 3.56 -13.93
C GLY A 323 11.13 3.04 -13.88
N HIS A 324 10.17 3.87 -13.47
CA HIS A 324 8.74 3.53 -13.56
C HIS A 324 8.19 3.68 -14.99
N GLY A 325 8.74 4.61 -15.76
CA GLY A 325 8.44 4.80 -17.18
C GLY A 325 8.72 3.54 -18.02
N PHE A 326 9.81 2.81 -17.75
CA PHE A 326 10.10 1.54 -18.45
C PHE A 326 9.00 0.49 -18.24
N ARG A 327 8.42 0.44 -17.04
CA ARG A 327 7.33 -0.50 -16.74
C ARG A 327 6.04 -0.14 -17.47
N HIS A 328 5.72 1.15 -17.54
CA HIS A 328 4.59 1.63 -18.34
C HIS A 328 4.79 1.31 -19.81
N GLN A 329 5.99 1.60 -20.35
CA GLN A 329 6.34 1.30 -21.72
C GLN A 329 6.21 -0.20 -22.03
N PHE A 330 6.77 -1.06 -21.19
CA PHE A 330 6.61 -2.52 -21.31
C PHE A 330 5.13 -2.91 -21.35
N SER A 331 4.32 -2.44 -20.40
CA SER A 331 2.89 -2.76 -20.35
C SER A 331 2.16 -2.32 -21.63
N THR A 332 2.39 -1.09 -22.09
CA THR A 332 1.77 -0.56 -23.31
C THR A 332 2.14 -1.38 -24.54
N ILE A 333 3.45 -1.57 -24.79
CA ILE A 333 3.93 -2.27 -25.99
C ILE A 333 3.50 -3.74 -25.98
N MET A 334 3.57 -4.42 -24.84
CA MET A 334 3.13 -5.82 -24.77
C MET A 334 1.62 -5.96 -25.07
N ASN A 335 0.79 -5.03 -24.59
CA ASN A 335 -0.65 -5.05 -24.88
C ASN A 335 -0.94 -4.70 -26.35
N GLU A 336 -0.25 -3.73 -26.93
CA GLU A 336 -0.38 -3.38 -28.36
C GLU A 336 0.00 -4.54 -29.29
N HIS A 337 0.95 -5.38 -28.87
CA HIS A 337 1.35 -6.59 -29.58
C HIS A 337 0.57 -7.85 -29.16
N GLU A 338 -0.57 -7.68 -28.49
CA GLU A 338 -1.52 -8.75 -28.14
C GLU A 338 -0.91 -9.90 -27.32
N TRP A 339 0.15 -9.62 -26.56
CA TRP A 339 0.65 -10.60 -25.60
C TRP A 339 -0.41 -10.89 -24.52
N PRO A 340 -0.47 -12.12 -23.97
CA PRO A 340 -1.48 -12.47 -22.99
C PRO A 340 -1.44 -11.55 -21.76
N ALA A 341 -2.54 -10.82 -21.51
CA ALA A 341 -2.63 -9.86 -20.41
C ALA A 341 -2.25 -10.47 -19.05
N ASP A 342 -2.65 -11.71 -18.78
CA ASP A 342 -2.29 -12.41 -17.54
C ASP A 342 -0.77 -12.61 -17.39
N ALA A 343 -0.04 -12.84 -18.49
CA ALA A 343 1.42 -12.95 -18.48
C ALA A 343 2.08 -11.57 -18.23
N ILE A 344 1.54 -10.50 -18.80
CA ILE A 344 2.00 -9.12 -18.61
C ILE A 344 1.83 -8.70 -17.14
N GLU A 345 0.63 -8.87 -16.59
CA GLU A 345 0.33 -8.51 -15.20
C GLU A 345 1.15 -9.34 -14.20
N LYS A 346 1.40 -10.62 -14.53
CA LYS A 346 2.28 -11.49 -13.73
C LYS A 346 3.73 -11.02 -13.76
N GLN A 347 4.25 -10.63 -14.93
CA GLN A 347 5.59 -10.05 -15.08
C GLN A 347 5.76 -8.74 -14.30
N LEU A 348 4.71 -7.93 -14.24
CA LEU A 348 4.71 -6.69 -13.47
C LEU A 348 4.42 -6.91 -11.99
N ALA A 349 4.20 -8.15 -11.53
CA ALA A 349 3.76 -8.46 -10.18
C ALA A 349 2.63 -7.53 -9.72
N HIS A 350 1.63 -7.36 -10.58
CA HIS A 350 0.39 -6.69 -10.25
C HIS A 350 -0.57 -7.69 -9.58
N ALA A 351 -1.24 -7.23 -8.52
CA ALA A 351 -2.29 -8.01 -7.90
C ALA A 351 -3.58 -7.76 -8.69
N ASN A 352 -4.08 -8.80 -9.38
CA ASN A 352 -5.40 -8.80 -10.02
C ASN A 352 -6.50 -8.72 -8.94
N SER A 353 -6.69 -7.53 -8.39
CA SER A 353 -7.59 -7.23 -7.27
C SER A 353 -9.01 -6.87 -7.70
N GLY A 354 -9.24 -6.68 -9.01
CA GLY A 354 -10.52 -6.24 -9.57
C GLY A 354 -11.22 -7.22 -10.51
N SER A 355 -10.67 -8.41 -10.77
CA SER A 355 -11.33 -9.39 -11.67
C SER A 355 -11.55 -10.72 -10.97
N VAL A 356 -12.71 -11.34 -11.22
CA VAL A 356 -13.08 -12.69 -10.75
C VAL A 356 -12.01 -13.73 -11.14
N ARG A 357 -11.20 -13.45 -12.18
CA ARG A 357 -10.07 -14.29 -12.62
C ARG A 357 -8.90 -14.36 -11.62
N GLY A 358 -8.70 -13.34 -10.77
CA GLY A 358 -7.58 -13.28 -9.81
C GLY A 358 -7.63 -14.35 -8.71
N ILE A 359 -8.79 -14.97 -8.49
CA ILE A 359 -9.00 -16.06 -7.51
C ILE A 359 -8.63 -17.43 -8.09
N TYR A 360 -8.70 -17.60 -9.43
CA TYR A 360 -8.58 -18.91 -10.08
C TYR A 360 -7.29 -19.11 -10.89
N ASN A 361 -6.55 -18.05 -11.20
CA ASN A 361 -5.37 -18.14 -12.06
C ASN A 361 -4.07 -18.23 -11.25
N HIS A 362 -3.74 -19.43 -10.76
CA HIS A 362 -2.47 -19.73 -10.09
C HIS A 362 -1.31 -19.99 -11.07
N ALA A 363 -1.56 -20.00 -12.38
CA ALA A 363 -0.53 -20.27 -13.38
C ALA A 363 0.55 -19.17 -13.37
N GLN A 364 1.82 -19.59 -13.41
CA GLN A 364 2.97 -18.68 -13.45
C GLN A 364 3.28 -18.19 -14.87
N TYR A 365 2.71 -18.84 -15.90
CA TYR A 365 2.93 -18.56 -17.32
C TYR A 365 4.42 -18.49 -17.70
N LEU A 366 5.29 -19.26 -17.04
CA LEU A 366 6.74 -19.08 -17.16
C LEU A 366 7.24 -19.24 -18.59
N ASP A 367 6.78 -20.26 -19.32
CA ASP A 367 7.23 -20.49 -20.69
C ASP A 367 6.80 -19.35 -21.61
N LYS A 368 5.53 -18.93 -21.51
CA LYS A 368 5.05 -17.80 -22.30
C LYS A 368 5.74 -16.48 -21.92
N ARG A 369 6.06 -16.29 -20.64
CA ARG A 369 6.82 -15.13 -20.17
C ARG A 369 8.27 -15.17 -20.63
N ARG A 370 8.92 -16.34 -20.73
CA ARG A 370 10.26 -16.47 -21.31
C ARG A 370 10.27 -15.97 -22.75
N GLU A 371 9.33 -16.44 -23.58
CA GLU A 371 9.15 -15.96 -24.96
C GLU A 371 8.92 -14.44 -24.99
N MET A 372 8.00 -13.94 -24.16
CA MET A 372 7.65 -12.53 -24.09
C MET A 372 8.83 -11.65 -23.67
N MET A 373 9.58 -12.06 -22.66
CA MET A 373 10.73 -11.29 -22.16
C MET A 373 11.90 -11.31 -23.14
N GLN A 374 12.09 -12.42 -23.87
CA GLN A 374 13.07 -12.45 -24.96
C GLN A 374 12.65 -11.53 -26.10
N TRP A 375 11.40 -11.62 -26.57
CA TRP A 375 10.85 -10.74 -27.60
C TRP A 375 10.95 -9.26 -27.21
N TRP A 376 10.62 -8.92 -25.96
CA TRP A 376 10.76 -7.57 -25.43
C TRP A 376 12.19 -7.07 -25.53
N ALA A 377 13.16 -7.87 -25.10
CA ALA A 377 14.56 -7.47 -25.15
C ALA A 377 15.07 -7.29 -26.58
N ASP A 378 14.63 -8.15 -27.51
CA ASP A 378 14.96 -8.03 -28.92
C ASP A 378 14.30 -6.81 -29.58
N TRP A 379 13.07 -6.46 -29.17
CA TRP A 379 12.39 -5.24 -29.61
C TRP A 379 13.09 -3.98 -29.08
N VAL A 380 13.50 -3.96 -27.80
CA VAL A 380 14.29 -2.87 -27.21
C VAL A 380 15.61 -2.67 -27.96
N ASP A 381 16.27 -3.76 -28.38
CA ASP A 381 17.49 -3.72 -29.19
C ASP A 381 17.26 -3.34 -30.66
N GLY A 382 15.99 -3.22 -31.10
CA GLY A 382 15.64 -2.98 -32.50
C GLY A 382 15.86 -4.20 -33.42
N LYS A 383 16.02 -5.40 -32.87
CA LYS A 383 16.17 -6.66 -33.61
C LYS A 383 14.84 -7.19 -34.15
N VAL A 384 13.73 -6.70 -33.62
CA VAL A 384 12.37 -7.02 -34.08
C VAL A 384 11.68 -5.74 -34.49
N THR A 385 11.31 -5.64 -35.77
CA THR A 385 10.51 -4.52 -36.29
C THR A 385 9.02 -4.80 -36.20
N ILE A 386 8.25 -3.76 -35.93
CA ILE A 386 6.79 -3.75 -36.03
C ILE A 386 6.44 -4.03 -37.49
N LYS A 387 5.57 -5.02 -37.76
CA LYS A 387 4.81 -5.00 -39.02
C LYS A 387 3.92 -3.76 -38.93
N ALA A 388 4.28 -2.70 -39.65
CA ALA A 388 3.42 -1.53 -39.76
C ALA A 388 2.03 -2.03 -40.20
N GLY A 389 1.05 -1.94 -39.29
CA GLY A 389 -0.34 -2.24 -39.60
C GLY A 389 -0.80 -1.23 -40.63
N SER A 390 -1.22 -1.76 -41.78
CA SER A 390 -1.91 -1.08 -42.87
C SER A 390 -3.18 -0.39 -42.43
#